data_AF-A0A9D9G5U9-F1
#
_entry.id   AF-A0A9D9G5U9-F1
#
_cell.length_a   1.000
_cell.length_b   1.000
_cell.length_c   1.000
_cell.angle_alpha   90.00
_cell.angle_beta   90.00
_cell.angle_gamma   90.00
#
_symmetry.space_group_name_H-M   'P 1'
#
loop_
_entity.id
_entity.type
_entity.pdbx_description
1 polymer ?
#
loop_
_entity_poly.entity_id
_entity_poly.type
_entity_poly.pdbx_seq_one_letter_code
_entity_poly.pdbx_strand_id
1 'polypeptide(L)' 'MQTIDQFNFAGKKAFVRVDFNVPLDENQNITD' A
#
# COMPACT_ATOMS: atom_id res chain seq x y z
N MET A 1 13.59 8.83 13.35
CA MET A 1 12.55 8.49 12.36
C MET A 1 12.65 6.99 12.14
N GLN A 2 11.62 6.22 12.51
CA GLN A 2 11.62 4.77 12.32
C GLN A 2 11.10 4.46 10.92
N THR A 3 11.89 3.75 10.11
CA THR A 3 11.53 3.34 8.74
C THR A 3 11.20 1.85 8.71
N ILE A 4 10.49 1.42 7.66
CA ILE A 4 10.07 0.02 7.49
C ILE A 4 11.26 -0.96 7.53
N ASP A 5 12.42 -0.53 7.03
CA ASP A 5 13.64 -1.34 6.96
C ASP A 5 14.27 -1.63 8.33
N GLN A 6 13.90 -0.85 9.36
CA GLN A 6 14.41 -0.99 10.71
C GLN A 6 13.59 -1.95 11.56
N PHE A 7 12.51 -2.53 11.02
CA PHE A 7 11.59 -3.38 11.76
C PHE A 7 11.56 -4.81 11.21
N ASN A 8 11.73 -5.80 12.10
CA ASN A 8 11.57 -7.20 11.74
C ASN A 8 10.09 -7.61 11.81
N PHE A 9 9.51 -7.94 10.64
CA PHE A 9 8.14 -8.40 10.49
C PHE A 9 7.97 -9.92 10.59
N ALA A 10 9.05 -10.70 10.74
CA ALA A 10 8.98 -12.16 10.81
C ALA A 10 8.03 -12.62 11.94
N GLY A 11 7.04 -13.44 11.59
CA GLY A 11 6.04 -13.97 12.53
C GLY A 11 4.99 -12.95 13.00
N LYS A 12 4.96 -11.73 12.45
CA LYS A 12 3.98 -10.69 12.79
C LYS A 12 3.02 -10.43 11.64
N LYS A 13 1.77 -10.09 11.96
CA LYS A 13 0.82 -9.53 11.00
C LYS A 13 1.03 -8.02 10.93
N ALA A 14 1.25 -7.49 9.72
CA ALA A 14 1.41 -6.07 9.48
C ALA A 14 0.14 -5.47 8.87
N PHE A 15 -0.23 -4.26 9.30
CA PHE A 15 -1.26 -3.45 8.63
C PHE A 15 -0.55 -2.46 7.71
N VAL A 16 -0.81 -2.59 6.41
CA VAL A 16 -0.22 -1.73 5.39
C VAL A 16 -1.29 -0.78 4.91
N ARG A 17 -1.16 0.50 5.29
CA ARG A 17 -1.99 1.58 4.75
C ARG A 17 -1.31 2.11 3.50
N VAL A 18 -1.99 1.98 2.37
CA VAL A 18 -1.55 2.45 1.06
C VAL A 18 -2.59 3.40 0.52
N ASP A 19 -2.12 4.35 -0.28
CA ASP A 19 -2.98 5.22 -1.07
C ASP A 19 -3.12 4.59 -2.46
N PHE A 20 -4.32 4.11 -2.76
CA PHE A 20 -4.69 3.54 -4.07
C PHE A 20 -5.57 4.50 -4.87
N ASN A 21 -5.40 5.81 -4.69
CA ASN A 21 -6.10 6.81 -5.49
C ASN A 21 -5.54 6.86 -6.92
N VAL A 22 -5.86 5.84 -7.71
CA VAL A 22 -5.50 5.71 -9.12
C VAL A 22 -6.61 6.28 -10.01
N PRO A 23 -6.27 6.88 -11.17
CA PRO A 23 -7.26 7.37 -12.11
C PRO A 23 -8.07 6.20 -12.70
N LEU A 24 -9.40 6.35 -12.67
CA LEU A 24 -10.34 5.38 -13.22
C LEU A 24 -10.98 5.94 -14.49
N ASP A 25 -11.20 5.08 -15.49
CA ASP A 25 -12.00 5.42 -16.66
C ASP A 25 -13.51 5.33 -16.36
N GLU A 26 -14.35 5.70 -17.34
CA GLU A 26 -15.82 5.67 -17.22
C GLU A 26 -16.40 4.26 -16.99
N ASN A 27 -15.62 3.22 -17.29
CA ASN A 27 -15.97 1.82 -17.07
C ASN A 27 -15.35 1.25 -15.78
N GLN A 28 -14.79 2.12 -14.93
CA GLN A 28 -14.14 1.76 -13.66
C GLN A 28 -12.87 0.88 -13.84
N ASN A 29 -12.21 0.95 -14.99
CA ASN A 29 -10.88 0.35 -15.16
C ASN A 29 -9.80 1.31 -14.67
N ILE A 30 -8.74 0.73 -14.09
CA ILE A 30 -7.54 1.45 -13.68
C ILE A 30 -6.79 1.89 -14.94
N THR A 31 -6.45 3.18 -15.02
CA THR A 31 -5.76 3.76 -16.18
C THR A 31 -4.27 4.02 -15.96
N ASP A 32 -3.79 3.97 -14.71
CA ASP A 32 -2.37 3.98 -14.33
C ASP A 32 -2.21 3.32 -12.94
#